data_AF-A0A6A2ZU18-F1
#
_entry.id   AF-A0A6A2ZU18-F1
#
_cell.length_a   1.000
_cell.length_b   1.000
_cell.length_c   1.000
_cell.angle_alpha   90.00
_cell.angle_beta   90.00
_cell.angle_gamma   90.00
#
_symmetry.space_group_name_H-M   'P 1'
#
loop_
_entity.id
_entity.type
_entity.pdbx_description
1 polymer ?
#
loop_
_entity_poly.entity_id
_entity_poly.type
_entity_poly.pdbx_seq_one_letter_code
_entity_poly.pdbx_strand_id
1 'polypeptide(L)'
;METLFNTEINKNLNQSEFEALLQEFKTDYNQTHFVRNKEFKEAADKIDGPLRQIFVEFLERSCTAEFSGFLLYKELGRRLEKTNPVVAEIFSLMSRDEARHAGFLNKGLSDFNLALDLGFLTKARKYTFFKPNFVLQVYVTMYLNDCQRTAFYEGIGLDTKEFDMHVIIETNRTTARIFPAVLDVENPEFKRRLDRMVEINEQLIAAGESDDIPLVKNLKRIPLIAALASELLATYLMPPIESGSVDFAEFEPQLVY
;
A
#
# COMPACT_ATOMS: atom_id res chain seq x y z
N MET A 1 -7.39 4.95 -16.73
CA MET A 1 -6.65 6.12 -16.22
C MET A 1 -6.68 7.26 -17.22
N GLU A 2 -6.03 7.14 -18.38
CA GLU A 2 -6.06 8.21 -19.40
C GLU A 2 -7.49 8.53 -19.81
N THR A 3 -8.32 7.53 -20.11
CA THR A 3 -9.75 7.70 -20.39
C THR A 3 -10.56 8.20 -19.19
N LEU A 4 -10.16 7.83 -17.96
CA LEU A 4 -10.89 8.15 -16.72
C LEU A 4 -10.78 9.63 -16.38
N PHE A 5 -9.56 10.17 -16.50
CA PHE A 5 -9.26 11.57 -16.19
C PHE A 5 -9.31 12.48 -17.42
N ASN A 6 -9.58 11.94 -18.61
CA ASN A 6 -9.70 12.74 -19.82
C ASN A 6 -10.91 13.67 -19.72
N THR A 7 -10.66 14.98 -19.80
CA THR A 7 -11.68 16.02 -19.68
C THR A 7 -12.65 16.07 -20.87
N GLU A 8 -12.26 15.52 -22.03
CA GLU A 8 -13.11 15.44 -23.23
C GLU A 8 -14.02 14.21 -23.20
N ILE A 9 -13.54 13.09 -22.64
CA ILE A 9 -14.30 11.83 -22.56
C ILE A 9 -15.17 11.79 -21.30
N ASN A 10 -14.63 12.21 -20.15
CA ASN A 10 -15.34 12.24 -18.87
C ASN A 10 -15.69 13.69 -18.49
N LYS A 11 -16.86 14.14 -18.93
CA LYS A 11 -17.34 15.51 -18.70
C LYS A 11 -17.87 15.78 -17.29
N ASN A 12 -18.02 14.73 -16.48
CA ASN A 12 -18.56 14.86 -15.12
C ASN A 12 -17.46 14.85 -14.05
N LEU A 13 -16.19 14.99 -14.45
CA LEU A 13 -15.10 15.18 -13.50
C LEU A 13 -15.35 16.44 -12.66
N ASN A 14 -15.31 16.31 -11.34
CA ASN A 14 -15.41 17.45 -10.45
C ASN A 14 -14.10 18.23 -10.45
N GLN A 15 -13.91 19.04 -11.49
CA GLN A 15 -12.68 19.78 -11.70
C GLN A 15 -12.37 20.75 -10.55
N SER A 16 -13.42 21.28 -9.90
CA SER A 16 -13.27 22.19 -8.76
C SER A 16 -12.62 21.54 -7.53
N GLU A 17 -12.90 20.26 -7.29
CA GLU A 17 -12.25 19.49 -6.22
C GLU A 17 -10.78 19.20 -6.55
N PHE A 18 -10.47 18.83 -7.80
CA PHE A 18 -9.08 18.63 -8.22
C PHE A 18 -8.27 19.92 -8.13
N GLU A 19 -8.85 21.06 -8.50
CA GLU A 19 -8.20 22.36 -8.37
C GLU A 19 -7.96 22.73 -6.90
N ALA A 20 -8.93 22.50 -6.02
CA ALA A 20 -8.77 22.71 -4.58
C ALA A 20 -7.64 21.84 -4.00
N LEU A 21 -7.64 20.54 -4.34
CA LEU A 21 -6.61 19.59 -3.95
C LEU A 21 -5.22 20.01 -4.47
N LEU A 22 -5.14 20.47 -5.72
CA LEU A 22 -3.91 20.98 -6.30
C LEU A 22 -3.36 22.19 -5.54
N GLN A 23 -4.23 23.13 -5.13
CA GLN A 23 -3.80 24.28 -4.32
C GLN A 23 -3.25 23.85 -2.96
N GLU A 24 -3.86 22.85 -2.34
CA GLU A 24 -3.36 22.29 -1.07
C GLU A 24 -1.96 21.69 -1.25
N PHE A 25 -1.75 20.85 -2.27
CA PHE A 25 -0.44 20.27 -2.57
C PHE A 25 0.63 21.31 -2.93
N LYS A 26 0.24 22.40 -3.59
CA LYS A 26 1.13 23.53 -3.92
C LYS A 26 1.54 24.32 -2.68
N THR A 27 0.61 24.49 -1.74
CA THR A 27 0.89 25.22 -0.49
C THR A 27 1.92 24.48 0.36
N ASP A 28 1.99 23.14 0.25
CA ASP A 28 3.04 22.31 0.84
C ASP A 28 3.24 22.55 2.35
N TYR A 29 2.14 22.48 3.11
CA TYR A 29 2.15 22.66 4.56
C TYR A 29 3.15 21.74 5.29
N ASN A 30 3.46 20.58 4.70
CA ASN A 30 4.31 19.55 5.28
C ASN A 30 5.80 19.70 4.92
N GLN A 31 6.21 20.82 4.31
CA GLN A 31 7.59 21.03 3.87
C GLN A 31 8.64 20.82 4.99
N THR A 32 8.27 21.14 6.23
CA THR A 32 9.15 21.05 7.39
C THR A 32 8.81 19.89 8.32
N HIS A 33 8.01 18.91 7.90
CA HIS A 33 7.66 17.77 8.77
C HIS A 33 8.84 16.82 9.00
N PHE A 34 9.66 16.59 7.98
CA PHE A 34 10.78 15.65 8.06
C PHE A 34 12.05 16.31 8.58
N VAL A 35 12.06 16.66 9.87
CA VAL A 35 13.25 17.17 10.56
C VAL A 35 13.89 16.05 11.37
N ARG A 36 15.12 15.71 10.99
CA ARG A 36 15.94 14.76 11.73
C ARG A 36 16.66 15.47 12.87
N ASN A 37 16.45 15.01 14.10
CA ASN A 37 17.18 15.49 15.27
C ASN A 37 18.42 14.62 15.57
N LYS A 38 19.26 15.05 16.51
CA LYS A 38 20.49 14.33 16.88
C LYS A 38 20.21 13.05 17.69
N GLU A 39 19.06 12.98 18.34
CA GLU A 39 18.67 11.90 19.25
C GLU A 39 18.49 10.56 18.50
N PHE A 40 18.03 10.62 17.24
CA PHE A 40 17.82 9.41 16.45
C PHE A 40 19.09 8.57 16.26
N LYS A 41 20.25 9.22 16.10
CA LYS A 41 21.53 8.49 15.95
C LYS A 41 21.89 7.74 17.24
N GLU A 42 21.74 8.40 18.38
CA GLU A 42 21.98 7.76 19.69
C GLU A 42 20.99 6.62 19.97
N ALA A 43 19.73 6.76 19.53
CA ALA A 43 18.74 5.69 19.62
C ALA A 43 19.11 4.51 18.70
N ALA A 44 19.47 4.77 17.44
CA ALA A 44 19.87 3.76 16.46
C ALA A 44 21.11 2.96 16.89
N ASP A 45 22.07 3.60 17.58
CA ASP A 45 23.27 2.93 18.11
C ASP A 45 22.96 1.99 19.29
N LYS A 46 21.85 2.22 20.00
CA LYS A 46 21.37 1.34 21.08
C LYS A 46 20.57 0.14 20.58
N ILE A 47 20.15 0.13 19.31
CA ILE A 47 19.43 -1.00 18.71
C ILE A 47 20.45 -2.04 18.26
N ASP A 48 20.47 -3.19 18.94
CA ASP A 48 21.34 -4.32 18.69
C ASP A 48 20.58 -5.62 18.41
N GLY A 49 21.34 -6.69 18.12
CA GLY A 49 20.80 -8.04 17.95
C GLY A 49 19.75 -8.19 16.84
N PRO A 50 18.76 -9.10 17.02
CA PRO A 50 17.69 -9.35 16.05
C PRO A 50 16.83 -8.12 15.77
N LEU A 51 16.60 -7.27 16.77
CA LEU A 51 15.79 -6.06 16.62
C LEU A 51 16.42 -5.09 15.61
N ARG A 52 17.77 -4.97 15.61
CA ARG A 52 18.49 -4.16 14.62
C ARG A 52 18.25 -4.64 13.21
N GLN A 53 18.27 -5.96 12.97
CA GLN A 53 18.05 -6.53 11.64
C GLN A 53 16.63 -6.23 11.15
N ILE A 54 15.64 -6.43 12.01
CA ILE A 54 14.22 -6.16 11.70
C ILE A 54 14.00 -4.66 11.40
N PHE A 55 14.61 -3.77 12.20
CA PHE A 55 14.48 -2.33 12.00
C PHE A 55 15.14 -1.86 10.70
N VAL A 56 16.32 -2.38 10.38
CA VAL A 56 16.99 -2.10 9.10
C VAL A 56 16.16 -2.61 7.92
N GLU A 57 15.62 -3.82 8.02
CA GLU A 57 14.76 -4.40 6.99
C GLU A 57 13.48 -3.58 6.79
N PHE A 58 12.87 -3.10 7.88
CA PHE A 58 11.74 -2.18 7.83
C PHE A 58 12.11 -0.91 7.06
N LEU A 59 13.22 -0.26 7.41
CA LEU A 59 13.68 0.96 6.72
C LEU A 59 13.96 0.72 5.23
N GLU A 60 14.58 -0.41 4.88
CA GLU A 60 14.86 -0.78 3.50
C GLU A 60 13.56 -0.96 2.69
N ARG A 61 12.61 -1.73 3.24
CA ARG A 61 11.32 -2.02 2.59
C ARG A 61 10.48 -0.76 2.45
N SER A 62 10.40 0.06 3.50
CA SER A 62 9.67 1.33 3.47
C SER A 62 10.30 2.29 2.46
N CYS A 63 11.63 2.46 2.47
CA CYS A 63 12.31 3.31 1.49
C CYS A 63 12.06 2.84 0.05
N THR A 64 12.06 1.52 -0.16
CA THR A 64 11.78 0.91 -1.46
C THR A 64 10.32 1.08 -1.89
N ALA A 65 9.36 1.03 -0.95
CA ALA A 65 7.94 1.25 -1.20
C ALA A 65 7.66 2.70 -1.61
N GLU A 66 8.12 3.68 -0.83
CA GLU A 66 7.99 5.12 -1.13
C GLU A 66 8.66 5.45 -2.49
N PHE A 67 9.84 4.89 -2.75
CA PHE A 67 10.50 5.09 -4.05
C PHE A 67 9.71 4.49 -5.22
N SER A 68 8.92 3.44 -4.97
CA SER A 68 8.01 2.89 -5.98
C SER A 68 6.84 3.83 -6.25
N GLY A 69 6.27 4.42 -5.20
CA GLY A 69 5.22 5.45 -5.29
C GLY A 69 5.70 6.64 -6.11
N PHE A 70 6.90 7.13 -5.81
CA PHE A 70 7.58 8.18 -6.57
C PHE A 70 7.59 7.88 -8.08
N LEU A 71 8.06 6.69 -8.48
CA LEU A 71 8.15 6.29 -9.89
C LEU A 71 6.77 6.17 -10.54
N LEU A 72 5.80 5.60 -9.83
CA LEU A 72 4.43 5.45 -10.30
C LEU A 72 3.79 6.82 -10.57
N TYR A 73 3.79 7.71 -9.58
CA TYR A 73 3.17 9.02 -9.71
C TYR A 73 3.89 9.89 -10.76
N LYS A 74 5.22 9.78 -10.86
CA LYS A 74 5.98 10.46 -11.92
C LYS A 74 5.53 10.03 -13.32
N GLU A 75 5.35 8.72 -13.53
CA GLU A 75 4.90 8.20 -14.81
C GLU A 75 3.43 8.55 -15.08
N LEU A 76 2.55 8.53 -14.07
CA LEU A 76 1.17 8.96 -14.20
C LEU A 76 1.05 10.44 -14.56
N GLY A 77 1.82 11.31 -13.89
CA GLY A 77 1.89 12.73 -14.21
C GLY A 77 2.28 12.96 -15.67
N ARG A 78 3.33 12.28 -16.14
CA ARG A 78 3.80 12.36 -17.53
C ARG A 78 2.75 11.91 -18.56
N ARG A 79 2.00 10.84 -18.25
CA ARG A 79 0.97 10.32 -19.18
C ARG A 79 -0.25 11.22 -19.25
N LEU A 80 -0.63 11.82 -18.13
CA LEU A 80 -1.83 12.66 -18.04
C LEU A 80 -1.59 14.11 -18.47
N GLU A 81 -0.33 14.53 -18.69
CA GLU A 81 0.04 15.91 -19.02
C GLU A 81 -0.78 16.52 -20.17
N LYS A 82 -1.08 15.73 -21.20
CA LYS A 82 -1.88 16.18 -22.37
C LYS A 82 -3.39 16.06 -22.17
N THR A 83 -3.81 15.18 -21.27
CA THR A 83 -5.19 14.72 -21.17
C THR A 83 -5.93 15.39 -20.01
N ASN A 84 -5.22 15.67 -18.93
CA ASN A 84 -5.69 16.43 -17.78
C ASN A 84 -4.48 17.06 -17.04
N PRO A 85 -4.10 18.29 -17.42
CA PRO A 85 -2.94 18.96 -16.84
C PRO A 85 -3.01 19.16 -15.32
N VAL A 86 -4.21 19.36 -14.77
CA VAL A 86 -4.41 19.55 -13.32
C VAL A 86 -4.08 18.26 -12.57
N VAL A 87 -4.66 17.14 -13.00
CA VAL A 87 -4.39 15.83 -12.37
C VAL A 87 -2.93 15.41 -12.60
N ALA A 88 -2.35 15.75 -13.75
CA ALA A 88 -0.93 15.53 -14.02
C ALA A 88 -0.02 16.28 -13.03
N GLU A 89 -0.37 17.53 -12.71
CA GLU A 89 0.36 18.33 -11.74
C GLU A 89 0.20 17.79 -10.31
N ILE A 90 -1.01 17.33 -9.94
CA ILE A 90 -1.26 16.65 -8.66
C ILE A 90 -0.34 15.44 -8.52
N PHE A 91 -0.28 14.54 -9.51
CA PHE A 91 0.62 13.38 -9.46
C PHE A 91 2.10 13.78 -9.43
N SER A 92 2.48 14.88 -10.07
CA SER A 92 3.85 15.39 -10.01
C SER A 92 4.21 15.89 -8.61
N LEU A 93 3.28 16.53 -7.91
CA LEU A 93 3.45 16.97 -6.52
C LEU A 93 3.42 15.79 -5.54
N MET A 94 2.58 14.78 -5.75
CA MET A 94 2.63 13.53 -4.97
C MET A 94 3.98 12.83 -5.16
N SER A 95 4.49 12.78 -6.40
CA SER A 95 5.83 12.24 -6.69
C SER A 95 6.94 12.99 -5.92
N ARG A 96 6.87 14.32 -5.83
CA ARG A 96 7.79 15.11 -5.00
C ARG A 96 7.77 14.63 -3.54
N ASP A 97 6.60 14.35 -3.00
CA ASP A 97 6.41 14.00 -1.59
C ASP A 97 6.97 12.60 -1.29
N GLU A 98 6.65 11.62 -2.13
CA GLU A 98 7.25 10.27 -2.08
C GLU A 98 8.78 10.30 -2.19
N ALA A 99 9.34 11.19 -3.02
CA ALA A 99 10.78 11.38 -3.11
C ALA A 99 11.38 11.94 -1.80
N ARG A 100 10.66 12.83 -1.11
CA ARG A 100 11.06 13.34 0.22
C ARG A 100 11.02 12.23 1.27
N HIS A 101 9.98 11.39 1.26
CA HIS A 101 9.85 10.26 2.17
C HIS A 101 10.96 9.23 1.97
N ALA A 102 11.17 8.77 0.73
CA ALA A 102 12.25 7.84 0.39
C ALA A 102 13.63 8.42 0.77
N GLY A 103 13.86 9.71 0.52
CA GLY A 103 15.08 10.40 0.90
C GLY A 103 15.28 10.49 2.42
N PHE A 104 14.21 10.72 3.18
CA PHE A 104 14.25 10.73 4.65
C PHE A 104 14.56 9.34 5.21
N LEU A 105 13.91 8.29 4.72
CA LEU A 105 14.17 6.91 5.12
C LEU A 105 15.59 6.45 4.76
N ASN A 106 16.10 6.82 3.59
CA ASN A 106 17.49 6.52 3.21
C ASN A 106 18.51 7.24 4.11
N LYS A 107 18.21 8.47 4.56
CA LYS A 107 19.00 9.14 5.59
C LYS A 107 18.90 8.43 6.95
N GLY A 108 17.77 7.83 7.29
CA GLY A 108 17.63 6.97 8.47
C GLY A 108 18.53 5.74 8.39
N LEU A 109 18.58 5.07 7.23
CA LEU A 109 19.49 3.94 6.99
C LEU A 109 20.96 4.29 7.19
N SER A 110 21.36 5.53 6.87
CA SER A 110 22.76 5.98 7.04
C SER A 110 23.24 5.91 8.49
N ASP A 111 22.32 5.98 9.46
CA ASP A 111 22.66 5.83 10.88
C ASP A 111 22.97 4.41 11.29
N PHE A 112 22.54 3.45 10.47
CA PHE A 112 22.90 2.04 10.58
C PHE A 112 24.13 1.70 9.72
N ASN A 113 24.78 2.72 9.13
CA ASN A 113 25.87 2.60 8.15
C ASN A 113 25.44 1.90 6.85
N LEU A 114 24.18 2.08 6.45
CA LEU A 114 23.62 1.52 5.22
C LEU A 114 23.09 2.65 4.33
N ALA A 115 23.12 2.45 3.02
CA ALA A 115 22.51 3.38 2.07
C ALA A 115 21.99 2.60 0.86
N LEU A 116 20.78 2.93 0.43
CA LEU A 116 20.20 2.38 -0.80
C LEU A 116 20.56 3.25 -2.00
N ASP A 117 20.99 2.60 -3.08
CA ASP A 117 21.15 3.24 -4.38
C ASP A 117 19.80 3.30 -5.11
N LEU A 118 19.08 4.40 -4.88
CA LEU A 118 17.81 4.70 -5.53
C LEU A 118 17.95 4.85 -7.06
N GLY A 119 19.14 5.23 -7.56
CA GLY A 119 19.44 5.34 -8.98
C GLY A 119 19.46 3.98 -9.68
N PHE A 120 19.92 2.94 -9.00
CA PHE A 120 19.86 1.56 -9.49
C PHE A 120 18.41 1.04 -9.55
N LEU A 121 17.60 1.27 -8.51
CA LEU A 121 16.19 0.83 -8.47
C LEU A 121 15.36 1.39 -9.64
N THR A 122 15.66 2.62 -10.06
CA THR A 122 15.03 3.27 -11.22
C THR A 122 15.28 2.52 -12.53
N LYS A 123 16.46 1.91 -12.69
CA LYS A 123 16.86 1.18 -13.91
C LYS A 123 16.39 -0.27 -13.92
N ALA A 124 16.24 -0.89 -12.74
CA ALA A 124 15.97 -2.31 -12.61
C ALA A 124 14.48 -2.68 -12.61
N ARG A 125 13.58 -1.78 -12.19
CA ARG A 125 12.16 -2.12 -12.07
C ARG A 125 11.39 -2.03 -13.39
N LYS A 126 10.61 -3.08 -13.65
CA LYS A 126 9.49 -3.04 -14.62
C LYS A 126 8.28 -2.43 -13.93
N TYR A 127 7.64 -1.45 -14.58
CA TYR A 127 6.40 -0.85 -14.12
C TYR A 127 5.25 -1.84 -14.27
N THR A 128 4.60 -2.19 -13.15
CA THR A 128 3.37 -3.01 -13.16
C THR A 128 2.23 -2.13 -12.68
N PHE A 129 1.25 -1.88 -13.55
CA PHE A 129 0.08 -1.06 -13.24
C PHE A 129 -0.99 -1.91 -12.54
N PHE A 130 -1.56 -1.43 -11.43
CA PHE A 130 -2.51 -2.16 -10.59
C PHE A 130 -3.98 -1.77 -10.89
N LYS A 131 -4.90 -2.75 -10.83
CA LYS A 131 -6.33 -2.58 -11.11
C LYS A 131 -7.12 -2.20 -9.83
N PRO A 132 -8.32 -1.57 -9.91
CA PRO A 132 -9.09 -1.11 -8.74
C PRO A 132 -9.50 -2.19 -7.72
N ASN A 133 -9.72 -3.45 -8.11
CA ASN A 133 -10.05 -4.58 -7.20
C ASN A 133 -8.86 -5.03 -6.31
N PHE A 134 -7.83 -4.21 -6.20
CA PHE A 134 -6.57 -4.49 -5.52
C PHE A 134 -6.58 -4.12 -4.03
N VAL A 135 -7.53 -3.28 -3.59
CA VAL A 135 -7.59 -2.79 -2.20
C VAL A 135 -7.67 -3.96 -1.19
N LEU A 136 -8.51 -4.97 -1.47
CA LEU A 136 -8.58 -6.17 -0.62
C LEU A 136 -7.23 -6.89 -0.55
N GLN A 137 -6.53 -7.02 -1.68
CA GLN A 137 -5.24 -7.71 -1.72
C GLN A 137 -4.18 -6.93 -0.93
N VAL A 138 -4.21 -5.60 -0.98
CA VAL A 138 -3.34 -4.75 -0.15
C VAL A 138 -3.62 -4.99 1.33
N TYR A 139 -4.87 -4.91 1.77
CA TYR A 139 -5.22 -5.12 3.19
C TYR A 139 -4.84 -6.52 3.68
N VAL A 140 -5.16 -7.55 2.91
CA VAL A 140 -4.82 -8.94 3.25
C VAL A 140 -3.30 -9.11 3.30
N THR A 141 -2.57 -8.71 2.27
CA THR A 141 -1.11 -8.91 2.23
C THR A 141 -0.38 -8.07 3.27
N MET A 142 -0.84 -6.86 3.57
CA MET A 142 -0.32 -6.05 4.67
C MET A 142 -0.53 -6.77 6.00
N TYR A 143 -1.77 -7.13 6.34
CA TYR A 143 -2.11 -7.78 7.61
C TYR A 143 -1.32 -9.08 7.83
N LEU A 144 -1.21 -9.92 6.80
CA LEU A 144 -0.46 -11.18 6.89
C LEU A 144 1.05 -10.97 7.01
N ASN A 145 1.60 -9.95 6.36
CA ASN A 145 3.04 -9.65 6.41
C ASN A 145 3.45 -9.05 7.74
N ASP A 146 2.58 -8.23 8.34
CA ASP A 146 2.89 -7.49 9.55
C ASP A 146 2.64 -8.34 10.79
N CYS A 147 1.64 -9.23 10.78
CA CYS A 147 1.50 -10.30 11.77
C CYS A 147 2.69 -11.28 11.80
N GLN A 148 3.48 -11.40 10.73
CA GLN A 148 4.75 -12.15 10.75
C GLN A 148 5.90 -11.36 11.40
N ARG A 149 5.71 -10.06 11.64
CA ARG A 149 6.70 -9.14 12.22
C ARG A 149 6.24 -8.54 13.54
N THR A 150 5.41 -9.28 14.29
CA THR A 150 4.85 -8.81 15.57
C THR A 150 5.91 -8.29 16.54
N ALA A 151 7.09 -8.92 16.57
CA ALA A 151 8.21 -8.50 17.40
C ALA A 151 8.67 -7.04 17.17
N PHE A 152 8.51 -6.50 15.96
CA PHE A 152 8.80 -5.08 15.68
C PHE A 152 7.82 -4.16 16.40
N TYR A 153 6.52 -4.40 16.20
CA TYR A 153 5.43 -3.60 16.74
C TYR A 153 5.39 -3.68 18.26
N GLU A 154 5.55 -4.88 18.83
CA GLU A 154 5.68 -5.06 20.28
C GLU A 154 6.93 -4.36 20.83
N GLY A 155 8.03 -4.36 20.07
CA GLY A 155 9.27 -3.67 20.41
C GLY A 155 9.13 -2.14 20.53
N ILE A 156 8.13 -1.56 19.87
CA ILE A 156 7.78 -0.13 19.98
C ILE A 156 6.53 0.12 20.84
N GLY A 157 6.03 -0.92 21.53
CA GLY A 157 4.90 -0.83 22.46
C GLY A 157 3.52 -0.80 21.78
N LEU A 158 3.39 -1.31 20.56
CA LEU A 158 2.15 -1.41 19.81
C LEU A 158 1.68 -2.87 19.70
N ASP A 159 0.36 -3.07 19.69
CA ASP A 159 -0.23 -4.34 19.24
C ASP A 159 -0.36 -4.32 17.71
N THR A 160 0.22 -5.31 17.04
CA THR A 160 0.25 -5.38 15.57
C THR A 160 -1.15 -5.46 14.96
N LYS A 161 -2.04 -6.28 15.52
CA LYS A 161 -3.36 -6.51 14.92
C LYS A 161 -4.25 -5.30 15.09
N GLU A 162 -4.21 -4.66 16.24
CA GLU A 162 -4.94 -3.41 16.50
C GLU A 162 -4.40 -2.28 15.62
N PHE A 163 -3.08 -2.15 15.49
CA PHE A 163 -2.47 -1.16 14.61
C PHE A 163 -2.87 -1.36 13.14
N ASP A 164 -2.75 -2.59 12.62
CA ASP A 164 -3.09 -2.88 11.23
C ASP A 164 -4.57 -2.68 10.94
N MET A 165 -5.46 -3.12 11.84
CA MET A 165 -6.89 -2.88 11.68
C MET A 165 -7.22 -1.39 11.70
N HIS A 166 -6.57 -0.61 12.57
CA HIS A 166 -6.72 0.84 12.57
C HIS A 166 -6.29 1.45 11.21
N VAL A 167 -5.14 1.05 10.68
CA VAL A 167 -4.66 1.51 9.35
C VAL A 167 -5.63 1.12 8.24
N ILE A 168 -6.15 -0.12 8.24
CA ILE A 168 -7.13 -0.59 7.26
C ILE A 168 -8.41 0.25 7.33
N ILE A 169 -8.94 0.48 8.54
CA ILE A 169 -10.17 1.26 8.74
C ILE A 169 -9.99 2.70 8.26
N GLU A 170 -8.93 3.39 8.67
CA GLU A 170 -8.67 4.78 8.27
C GLU A 170 -8.40 4.92 6.77
N THR A 171 -7.68 3.96 6.18
CA THR A 171 -7.47 3.92 4.73
C THR A 171 -8.81 3.72 4.03
N ASN A 172 -9.65 2.79 4.49
CA ASN A 172 -10.94 2.50 3.88
C ASN A 172 -11.95 3.66 4.02
N ARG A 173 -11.90 4.41 5.12
CA ARG A 173 -12.67 5.66 5.29
C ARG A 173 -12.23 6.74 4.31
N THR A 174 -10.94 6.82 4.02
CA THR A 174 -10.41 7.76 3.03
C THR A 174 -10.79 7.36 1.61
N THR A 175 -10.71 6.06 1.27
CA THR A 175 -11.12 5.55 -0.04
C THR A 175 -12.62 5.70 -0.27
N ALA A 176 -13.45 5.66 0.78
CA ALA A 176 -14.89 5.89 0.69
C ALA A 176 -15.24 7.29 0.16
N ARG A 177 -14.34 8.26 0.23
CA ARG A 177 -14.55 9.59 -0.35
C ARG A 177 -14.37 9.62 -1.87
N ILE A 178 -13.75 8.59 -2.44
CA ILE A 178 -13.29 8.55 -3.83
C ILE A 178 -14.03 7.48 -4.64
N PHE A 179 -14.28 6.30 -4.05
CA PHE A 179 -14.88 5.16 -4.74
C PHE A 179 -16.32 4.93 -4.29
N PRO A 180 -17.26 4.61 -5.21
CA PRO A 180 -18.71 4.44 -4.94
C PRO A 180 -19.04 3.41 -3.87
N ALA A 181 -18.17 2.42 -3.73
CA ALA A 181 -18.34 1.33 -2.82
C ALA A 181 -16.97 0.95 -2.27
N VAL A 182 -16.92 0.66 -0.98
CA VAL A 182 -15.72 0.23 -0.26
C VAL A 182 -15.96 -1.07 0.49
N LEU A 183 -14.89 -1.72 0.92
CA LEU A 183 -15.00 -2.96 1.69
C LEU A 183 -15.62 -2.68 3.07
N ASP A 184 -16.46 -3.58 3.56
CA ASP A 184 -16.98 -3.52 4.94
C ASP A 184 -15.92 -4.00 5.96
N VAL A 185 -14.88 -3.19 6.13
CA VAL A 185 -13.72 -3.53 6.97
C VAL A 185 -13.97 -3.40 8.47
N GLU A 186 -15.02 -2.64 8.86
CA GLU A 186 -15.43 -2.49 10.26
C GLU A 186 -16.29 -3.68 10.73
N ASN A 187 -16.76 -4.52 9.80
CA ASN A 187 -17.43 -5.78 10.13
C ASN A 187 -16.50 -6.71 10.93
N PRO A 188 -16.92 -7.20 12.10
CA PRO A 188 -16.13 -8.17 12.87
C PRO A 188 -15.76 -9.43 12.06
N GLU A 189 -16.59 -9.80 11.09
CA GLU A 189 -16.33 -10.93 10.20
C GLU A 189 -15.10 -10.69 9.30
N PHE A 190 -14.84 -9.45 8.89
CA PHE A 190 -13.66 -9.11 8.09
C PHE A 190 -12.37 -9.40 8.87
N LYS A 191 -12.28 -8.87 10.10
CA LYS A 191 -11.15 -9.15 10.99
C LYS A 191 -11.03 -10.64 11.30
N ARG A 192 -12.15 -11.32 11.59
CA ARG A 192 -12.16 -12.77 11.87
C ARG A 192 -11.58 -13.57 10.71
N ARG A 193 -11.88 -13.19 9.47
CA ARG A 193 -11.33 -13.84 8.26
C ARG A 193 -9.85 -13.56 8.10
N LEU A 194 -9.40 -12.32 8.30
CA LEU A 194 -7.98 -11.97 8.28
C LEU A 194 -7.19 -12.77 9.33
N ASP A 195 -7.70 -12.85 10.57
CA ASP A 195 -7.08 -13.65 11.63
C ASP A 195 -6.97 -15.13 11.25
N ARG A 196 -8.00 -15.71 10.64
CA ARG A 196 -7.92 -17.08 10.10
C ARG A 196 -6.89 -17.23 8.98
N MET A 197 -6.77 -16.25 8.10
CA MET A 197 -5.76 -16.29 7.04
C MET A 197 -4.34 -16.27 7.63
N VAL A 198 -4.11 -15.53 8.73
CA VAL A 198 -2.84 -15.55 9.47
C VAL A 198 -2.56 -16.95 10.01
N GLU A 199 -3.52 -17.58 10.71
CA GLU A 199 -3.37 -18.94 11.24
C GLU A 199 -3.04 -19.97 10.13
N ILE A 200 -3.73 -19.90 8.99
CA ILE A 200 -3.49 -20.79 7.85
C ILE A 200 -2.10 -20.53 7.24
N ASN A 201 -1.70 -19.27 7.15
CA ASN A 201 -0.40 -18.88 6.60
C ASN A 201 0.76 -19.34 7.50
N GLU A 202 0.62 -19.25 8.82
CA GLU A 202 1.60 -19.81 9.77
C GLU A 202 1.74 -21.32 9.60
N GLN A 203 0.61 -22.04 9.47
CA GLN A 203 0.64 -23.49 9.18
C GLN A 203 1.29 -23.80 7.83
N LEU A 204 1.10 -22.95 6.83
CA LEU A 204 1.70 -23.11 5.51
C LEU A 204 3.22 -22.93 5.56
N ILE A 205 3.72 -21.95 6.31
CA ILE A 205 5.14 -21.72 6.54
C ILE A 205 5.75 -22.91 7.27
N ALA A 206 5.13 -23.35 8.39
CA ALA A 206 5.58 -24.51 9.15
C ALA A 206 5.62 -25.80 8.31
N ALA A 207 4.63 -26.03 7.45
CA ALA A 207 4.61 -27.16 6.52
C ALA A 207 5.68 -27.07 5.42
N GLY A 208 6.14 -25.86 5.09
CA GLY A 208 7.26 -25.63 4.16
C GLY A 208 8.61 -25.95 4.80
N GLU A 209 8.75 -25.61 6.09
CA GLU A 209 9.97 -25.77 6.89
C GLU A 209 10.19 -27.19 7.44
N SER A 210 9.19 -28.08 7.36
CA SER A 210 9.32 -29.46 7.86
C SER A 210 10.44 -30.26 7.17
N ASP A 211 10.98 -31.31 7.80
CA ASP A 211 11.99 -32.18 7.18
C ASP A 211 11.40 -33.24 6.22
N ASP A 212 10.14 -33.10 5.84
CA ASP A 212 9.45 -34.07 4.99
C ASP A 212 10.00 -34.09 3.55
N ILE A 213 9.82 -35.20 2.84
CA ILE A 213 10.11 -35.25 1.40
C ILE A 213 9.21 -34.27 0.61
N PRO A 214 9.68 -33.68 -0.51
CA PRO A 214 8.94 -32.63 -1.24
C PRO A 214 7.50 -32.99 -1.61
N LEU A 215 7.23 -34.25 -1.92
CA LEU A 215 5.88 -34.72 -2.26
C LEU A 215 4.92 -34.68 -1.06
N VAL A 216 5.41 -35.06 0.14
CA VAL A 216 4.63 -35.02 1.38
C VAL A 216 4.41 -33.57 1.82
N LYS A 217 5.40 -32.69 1.65
CA LYS A 217 5.24 -31.25 1.87
C LYS A 217 4.12 -30.67 1.00
N ASN A 218 4.13 -30.98 -0.29
CA ASN A 218 3.12 -30.49 -1.22
C ASN A 218 1.72 -31.02 -0.87
N LEU A 219 1.60 -32.30 -0.50
CA LEU A 219 0.32 -32.88 -0.05
C LEU A 219 -0.22 -32.21 1.22
N LYS A 220 0.64 -31.83 2.16
CA LYS A 220 0.25 -31.07 3.37
C LYS A 220 -0.14 -29.63 3.05
N ARG A 221 0.51 -29.00 2.06
CA ARG A 221 0.27 -27.60 1.69
C ARG A 221 -0.99 -27.40 0.84
N ILE A 222 -1.35 -28.35 -0.02
CA ILE A 222 -2.56 -28.25 -0.87
C ILE A 222 -3.83 -27.89 -0.08
N PRO A 223 -4.21 -28.59 1.00
CA PRO A 223 -5.42 -28.24 1.75
C PRO A 223 -5.32 -26.87 2.43
N LEU A 224 -4.13 -26.46 2.88
CA LEU A 224 -3.90 -25.15 3.48
C LEU A 224 -4.03 -24.02 2.44
N ILE A 225 -3.47 -24.20 1.24
CA ILE A 225 -3.63 -23.25 0.13
C ILE A 225 -5.11 -23.15 -0.27
N ALA A 226 -5.83 -24.27 -0.34
CA ALA A 226 -7.25 -24.28 -0.64
C ALA A 226 -8.07 -23.54 0.43
N ALA A 227 -7.75 -23.74 1.71
CA ALA A 227 -8.38 -23.03 2.82
C ALA A 227 -8.11 -21.51 2.75
N LEU A 228 -6.86 -21.11 2.51
CA LEU A 228 -6.48 -19.70 2.37
C LEU A 228 -7.21 -19.05 1.19
N ALA A 229 -7.25 -19.72 0.03
CA ALA A 229 -7.98 -19.25 -1.14
C ALA A 229 -9.49 -19.14 -0.89
N SER A 230 -10.06 -20.07 -0.11
CA SER A 230 -11.47 -20.04 0.28
C SER A 230 -11.78 -18.86 1.19
N GLU A 231 -10.95 -18.58 2.19
CA GLU A 231 -11.16 -17.41 3.06
C GLU A 231 -10.99 -16.11 2.28
N LEU A 232 -10.01 -16.04 1.36
CA LEU A 232 -9.81 -14.88 0.50
C LEU A 232 -11.03 -14.63 -0.41
N LEU A 233 -11.54 -15.69 -1.05
CA LEU A 233 -12.74 -15.62 -1.89
C LEU A 233 -13.96 -15.20 -1.07
N ALA A 234 -14.15 -15.78 0.11
CA ALA A 234 -15.28 -15.44 0.97
C ALA A 234 -15.21 -13.99 1.47
N THR A 235 -14.00 -13.46 1.74
CA THR A 235 -13.79 -12.05 2.08
C THR A 235 -14.05 -11.14 0.87
N TYR A 236 -13.64 -11.56 -0.33
CA TYR A 236 -13.91 -10.83 -1.58
C TYR A 236 -15.41 -10.75 -1.91
N LEU A 237 -16.18 -11.76 -1.52
CA LEU A 237 -17.63 -11.81 -1.73
C LEU A 237 -18.44 -11.13 -0.62
N MET A 238 -17.79 -10.53 0.39
CA MET A 238 -18.50 -9.75 1.40
C MET A 238 -19.19 -8.55 0.74
N PRO A 239 -20.43 -8.21 1.16
CA PRO A 239 -21.14 -7.08 0.58
C PRO A 239 -20.36 -5.79 0.84
N PRO A 240 -20.11 -4.96 -0.18
CA PRO A 240 -19.45 -3.68 0.02
C PRO A 240 -20.40 -2.68 0.69
N ILE A 241 -19.82 -1.64 1.30
CA ILE A 241 -20.56 -0.49 1.79
C ILE A 241 -20.59 0.56 0.68
N GLU A 242 -21.79 0.96 0.28
CA GLU A 242 -22.02 2.10 -0.62
C GLU A 242 -21.57 3.39 0.08
N SER A 243 -20.63 4.11 -0.53
CA SER A 243 -20.04 5.34 0.01
C SER A 243 -20.69 6.61 -0.53
N GLY A 244 -21.65 6.47 -1.45
CA GLY A 244 -22.41 7.58 -2.03
C GLY A 244 -21.67 8.38 -3.12
N SER A 245 -20.40 8.09 -3.42
CA SER A 245 -19.70 8.69 -4.56
C SER A 245 -20.09 7.97 -5.85
N VAL A 246 -21.15 8.43 -6.53
CA VAL A 246 -21.70 7.79 -7.75
C VAL A 246 -20.64 7.46 -8.82
N ASP A 247 -20.54 6.17 -9.18
CA ASP A 247 -19.95 5.76 -10.46
C ASP A 247 -20.90 6.23 -11.57
N PHE A 248 -20.34 6.90 -12.58
CA PHE A 248 -21.08 7.21 -13.81
C PHE A 248 -21.40 5.90 -14.53
N ALA A 249 -22.69 5.74 -14.88
CA ALA A 249 -23.26 4.58 -15.55
C ALA A 249 -22.36 3.98 -16.65
N GLU A 250 -22.29 2.65 -16.70
CA GLU A 250 -21.69 1.89 -17.80
C GLU A 250 -22.32 2.32 -19.13
N PHE A 251 -21.62 3.17 -19.88
CA PHE A 251 -22.01 3.50 -21.25
C PHE A 251 -21.43 2.41 -22.15
N GLU A 252 -22.22 1.37 -22.44
CA GLU A 252 -21.92 0.47 -23.55
C GLU A 252 -21.79 1.32 -24.83
N PRO A 253 -20.63 1.33 -25.51
CA PRO A 253 -20.52 2.05 -26.76
C PRO A 253 -21.35 1.31 -27.81
N GLN A 254 -22.53 1.83 -28.13
CA GLN A 254 -23.18 1.50 -29.39
C GLN A 254 -22.29 2.03 -30.52
N LEU A 255 -21.46 1.14 -31.07
CA LEU A 255 -20.75 1.35 -32.32
C LEU A 255 -21.80 1.44 -33.43
N VAL A 256 -22.13 2.67 -33.83
CA VAL A 256 -22.82 2.93 -35.08
C VAL A 256 -21.74 3.15 -36.13
N TYR A 257 -21.71 2.25 -37.13
CA TYR A 257 -20.80 2.29 -38.29
C TYR A 257 -21.00 3.54 -39.14
#